data_AF-D4YTN8-F1
#
_entry.id   AF-D4YTN8-F1
#
_cell.length_a   1.000
_cell.length_b   1.000
_cell.length_c   1.000
_cell.angle_alpha   90.00
_cell.angle_beta   90.00
_cell.angle_gamma   90.00
#
_symmetry.space_group_name_H-M   'P 1'
#
loop_
_entity.id
_entity.type
_entity.pdbx_description
1 polymer ?
#
loop_
_entity_poly.entity_id
_entity_poly.type
_entity_poly.pdbx_seq_one_letter_code
_entity_poly.pdbx_strand_id
1 'polypeptide(L)' 'MLPSTRFKKTLLKFFGKFAPEARANVKTVAMDLNFYYQDIVRACFPNAQIVIDRF' A
#
# COMPACT_ATOMS: atom_id res chain seq x y z
N MET A 1 -12.98 -18.92 -5.48
CA MET A 1 -12.19 -17.68 -5.68
C MET A 1 -12.02 -17.00 -4.33
N LEU A 2 -10.80 -17.00 -3.77
CA LEU A 2 -10.55 -16.34 -2.49
C LEU A 2 -10.65 -14.80 -2.67
N PRO A 3 -11.32 -14.07 -1.76
CA PRO A 3 -11.53 -12.61 -1.87
C PRO A 3 -10.23 -11.80 -1.99
N SER A 4 -9.12 -12.34 -1.49
CA SER A 4 -7.85 -11.68 -1.27
C SER A 4 -7.21 -11.10 -2.55
N THR A 5 -7.26 -11.82 -3.68
CA THR A 5 -6.59 -11.40 -4.94
C THR A 5 -7.26 -10.21 -5.62
N ARG A 6 -8.57 -10.01 -5.43
CA ARG A 6 -9.32 -8.90 -6.04
C ARG A 6 -8.95 -7.56 -5.41
N PHE A 7 -8.83 -7.53 -4.07
CA PHE A 7 -8.49 -6.31 -3.34
C PHE A 7 -7.09 -5.79 -3.67
N LYS A 8 -6.09 -6.69 -3.85
CA LYS A 8 -4.73 -6.28 -4.25
C LYS A 8 -4.72 -5.51 -5.56
N LYS A 9 -5.40 -6.02 -6.59
CA LYS A 9 -5.45 -5.40 -7.92
C LYS A 9 -6.13 -4.04 -7.90
N THR A 10 -7.20 -3.89 -7.12
CA THR A 10 -7.92 -2.62 -7.01
C THR A 10 -7.06 -1.54 -6.36
N LEU A 11 -6.33 -1.85 -5.28
CA LEU A 11 -5.44 -0.90 -4.61
C LEU A 11 -4.27 -0.47 -5.50
N LEU A 12 -3.62 -1.43 -6.16
CA LEU A 12 -2.54 -1.13 -7.12
C LEU A 12 -3.05 -0.23 -8.26
N LYS A 13 -4.25 -0.51 -8.79
CA LYS A 13 -4.87 0.31 -9.84
C LYS A 13 -5.24 1.71 -9.34
N PHE A 14 -5.74 1.83 -8.11
CA PHE A 14 -6.10 3.12 -7.53
C PHE A 14 -4.87 4.00 -7.32
N PHE A 15 -3.84 3.47 -6.65
CA PHE A 15 -2.63 4.22 -6.37
C PHE A 15 -1.76 4.44 -7.61
N GLY A 16 -1.82 3.54 -8.60
CA GLY A 16 -1.12 3.71 -9.88
C GLY A 16 -1.59 4.92 -10.70
N LYS A 17 -2.71 5.57 -10.33
CA LYS A 17 -3.15 6.83 -10.96
C LYS A 17 -2.30 8.03 -10.53
N PHE A 18 -1.59 7.94 -9.40
CA PHE A 18 -0.72 9.01 -8.92
C PHE A 18 0.66 8.91 -9.56
N ALA A 19 1.24 10.08 -9.85
CA ALA A 19 2.58 10.19 -10.42
C ALA A 19 3.61 9.42 -9.57
N PRO A 20 4.58 8.73 -10.19
CA PRO A 20 5.62 8.01 -9.47
C PRO A 20 6.35 8.86 -8.43
N GLU A 21 6.63 10.13 -8.74
CA GLU A 21 7.31 11.08 -7.88
C GLU A 21 6.48 11.40 -6.64
N ALA A 22 5.16 11.62 -6.83
CA ALA A 22 4.24 11.86 -5.73
C ALA A 22 4.19 10.67 -4.77
N ARG A 23 4.24 9.45 -5.31
CA ARG A 23 4.26 8.22 -4.51
C ARG A 23 5.60 7.96 -3.82
N ALA A 24 6.71 8.31 -4.46
CA ALA A 24 8.04 8.21 -3.89
C ALA A 24 8.27 9.25 -2.77
N ASN A 25 7.52 10.35 -2.76
CA ASN A 25 7.58 11.39 -1.74
C ASN A 25 6.76 11.08 -0.47
N VAL A 26 5.99 9.99 -0.46
CA VAL A 26 5.25 9.56 0.74
C VAL A 26 6.22 9.09 1.80
N LYS A 27 6.17 9.71 2.99
CA LYS A 27 7.08 9.41 4.11
C LYS A 27 6.61 8.28 4.99
N THR A 28 5.29 8.16 5.20
CA THR A 28 4.73 7.22 6.18
C THR A 28 3.39 6.70 5.71
N VAL A 29 3.17 5.40 5.90
CA VAL A 29 1.88 4.74 5.70
C VAL A 29 1.52 4.03 6.99
N ALA A 30 0.44 4.47 7.64
CA ALA A 30 -0.16 3.77 8.77
C ALA A 30 -1.16 2.73 8.24
N MET A 31 -1.09 1.50 8.75
CA MET A 31 -2.03 0.43 8.39
C MET A 31 -2.24 -0.53 9.57
N ASP A 32 -3.40 -1.18 9.58
CA ASP A 32 -3.70 -2.25 10.54
C ASP A 32 -2.75 -3.44 10.37
N LEU A 33 -2.67 -4.32 11.38
CA LEU A 33 -1.79 -5.50 11.49
C LEU A 33 -1.95 -6.56 10.39
N ASN A 34 -2.67 -6.26 9.31
CA ASN A 34 -2.86 -7.17 8.21
C ASN A 34 -1.61 -7.23 7.31
N PHE A 35 -0.78 -8.23 7.57
CA PHE A 35 0.45 -8.54 6.83
C PHE A 35 0.25 -8.60 5.30
N TYR A 36 -0.97 -8.87 4.84
CA TYR A 36 -1.31 -9.01 3.42
C TYR A 36 -1.09 -7.74 2.58
N TYR A 37 -1.10 -6.56 3.19
CA TYR A 37 -0.98 -5.27 2.50
C TYR A 37 0.44 -4.71 2.43
N GLN A 38 1.40 -5.27 3.17
CA GLN A 38 2.77 -4.73 3.18
C GLN A 38 3.40 -4.73 1.79
N ASP A 39 3.22 -5.80 1.01
CA ASP A 39 3.78 -5.88 -0.35
C ASP A 39 3.16 -4.85 -1.30
N ILE A 40 1.86 -4.57 -1.13
CA ILE A 40 1.16 -3.56 -1.93
C ILE A 40 1.68 -2.18 -1.58
N VAL A 41 1.88 -1.90 -0.30
CA VAL A 41 2.39 -0.60 0.14
C VAL A 41 3.82 -0.38 -0.29
N ARG A 42 4.68 -1.41 -0.25
CA ARG A 42 6.03 -1.31 -0.82
C ARG A 42 6.02 -1.07 -2.33
N ALA A 43 5.10 -1.70 -3.06
CA ALA A 43 4.97 -1.48 -4.51
C ALA A 43 4.42 -0.09 -4.85
N CYS A 44 3.48 0.42 -4.04
CA CYS A 44 2.88 1.73 -4.24
C CYS A 44 3.81 2.87 -3.77
N PHE A 45 4.46 2.72 -2.63
CA PHE A 45 5.18 3.76 -1.88
C PHE A 45 6.57 3.26 -1.46
N PRO A 46 7.56 3.28 -2.36
CA PRO A 46 8.84 2.61 -2.14
C PRO A 46 9.68 3.19 -1.00
N ASN A 47 9.51 4.48 -0.69
CA ASN A 47 10.28 5.19 0.34
C ASN A 47 9.50 5.39 1.66
N ALA A 48 8.26 4.89 1.73
CA ALA A 48 7.43 5.13 2.89
C ALA A 48 7.76 4.17 4.03
N GLN A 49 7.86 4.70 5.25
CA GLN A 49 7.90 3.89 6.46
C GLN A 49 6.51 3.32 6.74
N ILE A 50 6.42 1.99 6.90
CA ILE A 50 5.20 1.32 7.30
C ILE A 50 5.09 1.40 8.83
N VAL A 51 4.05 2.06 9.32
CA VAL A 51 3.68 2.10 10.74
C VAL A 51 2.50 1.18 10.93
N ILE A 52 2.64 0.19 11.81
CA ILE A 52 1.55 -0.71 12.13
C ILE A 52 0.72 -0.10 13.26
N ASP A 53 -0.55 0.13 12.95
CA ASP A 53 -1.51 0.60 13.92
C ASP A 53 -1.84 -0.51 14.93
N ARG A 54 -1.87 -0.14 16.22
CA ARG A 54 -2.09 -1.05 17.36
C ARG A 54 -3.40 -0.72 18.11
N PHE A 55 -4.19 0.22 17.60
CA PHE A 55 -5.45 0.65 18.19
C PHE A 55 -6.63 -0.23 17.75
#